data_AF-A0A2V8HNL6-F1
#
_entry.id   AF-A0A2V8HNL6-F1
#
_cell.length_a   1.000
_cell.length_b   1.000
_cell.length_c   1.000
_cell.angle_alpha   90.00
_cell.angle_beta   90.00
_cell.angle_gamma   90.00
#
_symmetry.space_group_name_H-M   'P 1'
#
loop_
_entity.id
_entity.type
_entity.pdbx_description
1 polymer ?
#
loop_
_entity_poly.entity_id
_entity_poly.type
_entity_poly.pdbx_seq_one_letter_code
_entity_poly.pdbx_strand_id
1 'polypeptide(L)'
;MLPWTFFATSLSNGTNSLVAHTQLITKVYFPREILPLTYIVAGLFDFAIGFVVLLGLLAWYHVGLTAQAWNLIPIVALLAAWTLAVALFLAALQVRFRDVGVALPALVQLWMFASPVIYPLGVVPAGWRTWYLLNPMAGIVASCRSVLLQGQAPEALPLRMAVIVTVVALPLSYLFFKRAEATMADVI
;
A
#
# COMPACT_ATOMS: atom_id res chain seq x y z
N MET A 1 8.60 4.49 -8.58
CA MET A 1 8.67 3.01 -8.57
C MET A 1 8.76 2.43 -7.17
N LEU A 2 9.64 2.92 -6.28
CA LEU A 2 9.76 2.40 -4.90
C LEU A 2 8.44 2.30 -4.10
N PRO A 3 7.53 3.31 -4.10
CA PRO A 3 6.27 3.18 -3.35
C PRO A 3 5.36 2.07 -3.88
N TRP A 4 5.39 1.86 -5.21
CA TRP A 4 4.60 0.83 -5.87
C TRP A 4 5.14 -0.56 -5.57
N THR A 5 6.46 -0.74 -5.66
CA THR A 5 7.09 -2.04 -5.35
C THR A 5 6.84 -2.43 -3.91
N PHE A 6 6.95 -1.49 -2.96
CA PHE A 6 6.58 -1.72 -1.56
C PHE A 6 5.13 -2.18 -1.40
N PHE A 7 4.18 -1.48 -2.02
CA PHE A 7 2.77 -1.84 -1.98
C PHE A 7 2.54 -3.24 -2.55
N ALA A 8 3.07 -3.51 -3.74
CA ALA A 8 2.86 -4.78 -4.45
C ALA A 8 3.43 -5.99 -3.68
N THR A 9 4.65 -5.88 -3.16
CA THR A 9 5.30 -6.98 -2.42
C THR A 9 4.65 -7.18 -1.05
N SER A 10 4.43 -6.10 -0.31
CA SER A 10 3.84 -6.16 1.03
C SER A 10 2.38 -6.63 0.98
N LEU A 11 1.61 -6.21 -0.02
CA LEU A 11 0.24 -6.68 -0.22
C LEU A 11 0.20 -8.16 -0.57
N SER A 12 1.07 -8.61 -1.50
CA SER A 12 1.11 -10.01 -1.94
C SER A 12 1.50 -10.94 -0.81
N ASN A 13 2.54 -10.58 -0.06
CA ASN A 13 3.01 -11.37 1.07
C ASN A 13 2.05 -11.30 2.26
N GLY A 14 1.50 -10.11 2.55
CA GLY A 14 0.53 -9.92 3.62
C GLY A 14 -0.78 -10.69 3.40
N THR A 15 -1.26 -10.75 2.16
CA THR A 15 -2.46 -11.53 1.80
C THR A 15 -2.21 -13.02 2.02
N ASN A 16 -1.12 -13.56 1.46
CA ASN A 16 -0.77 -14.98 1.55
C ASN A 16 -0.31 -15.44 2.96
N SER A 17 0.01 -14.50 3.86
CA SER A 17 0.54 -14.78 5.20
C SER A 17 -0.32 -15.75 6.01
N LEU A 18 -1.64 -15.61 5.89
CA LEU A 18 -2.59 -16.34 6.72
C LEU A 18 -2.74 -17.80 6.27
N VAL A 19 -2.65 -18.05 4.97
CA VAL A 19 -2.66 -19.41 4.40
C VAL A 19 -1.30 -20.08 4.57
N ALA A 20 -0.20 -19.34 4.39
CA ALA A 20 1.16 -19.87 4.53
C ALA A 20 1.45 -20.36 5.96
N HIS A 21 0.93 -19.67 6.98
CA HIS A 21 1.18 -19.97 8.40
C HIS A 21 0.02 -20.66 9.12
N THR A 22 -0.82 -21.38 8.38
CA THR A 22 -1.99 -22.13 8.88
C THR A 22 -1.65 -23.06 10.08
N GLN A 23 -0.47 -23.70 10.05
CA GLN A 23 -0.03 -24.60 11.12
C GLN A 23 0.29 -23.89 12.46
N LEU A 24 0.68 -22.61 12.41
CA LEU A 24 0.94 -21.81 13.61
C LEU A 24 -0.39 -21.33 14.21
N ILE A 25 -1.33 -20.93 13.35
CA ILE A 25 -2.65 -20.41 13.73
C ILE A 25 -3.49 -21.47 14.46
N THR A 26 -3.35 -22.75 14.09
CA THR A 26 -4.10 -23.86 14.71
C THR A 26 -3.51 -24.33 16.04
N LYS A 27 -2.24 -24.01 16.34
CA LYS A 27 -1.52 -24.55 17.50
C LYS A 27 -1.28 -23.52 18.61
N VAL A 28 -1.29 -22.23 18.29
CA VAL A 28 -1.01 -21.15 19.25
C VAL A 28 -2.10 -20.10 19.14
N TYR A 29 -2.70 -19.72 20.27
CA TYR A 29 -3.66 -18.62 20.31
C TYR A 29 -2.92 -17.28 20.26
N PHE A 30 -2.94 -16.63 19.09
CA PHE A 30 -2.46 -15.26 18.92
C PHE A 30 -3.40 -14.50 17.96
N PRO A 31 -3.50 -13.16 18.09
CA PRO A 31 -4.36 -12.38 17.20
C PRO A 31 -3.83 -12.44 15.77
N ARG A 32 -4.67 -12.90 14.84
CA ARG A 32 -4.25 -13.28 13.48
C ARG A 32 -3.82 -12.08 12.62
N GLU A 33 -4.17 -10.87 13.06
CA GLU A 33 -3.79 -9.57 12.46
C GLU A 33 -2.27 -9.33 12.45
N ILE A 34 -1.53 -9.96 13.38
CA ILE A 34 -0.07 -9.81 13.49
C ILE A 34 0.64 -10.30 12.23
N LEU A 35 0.08 -11.29 11.54
CA LEU A 35 0.69 -11.89 10.34
C LEU A 35 0.77 -10.86 9.19
N PRO A 36 -0.34 -10.29 8.68
CA PRO A 36 -0.27 -9.22 7.68
C PRO A 36 0.57 -8.02 8.11
N LEU A 37 0.50 -7.63 9.40
CA LEU A 37 1.25 -6.49 9.93
C LEU A 37 2.76 -6.71 9.84
N THR A 38 3.24 -7.92 10.17
CA THR A 38 4.66 -8.27 10.12
C THR A 38 5.23 -8.11 8.71
N TYR A 39 4.48 -8.51 7.68
CA TYR A 39 4.93 -8.37 6.28
C TYR A 39 4.99 -6.91 5.82
N ILE A 40 4.11 -6.05 6.33
CA ILE A 40 4.13 -4.61 6.01
C ILE A 40 5.30 -3.92 6.70
N VAL A 41 5.58 -4.29 7.96
CA VAL A 41 6.75 -3.79 8.68
C VAL A 41 8.05 -4.27 8.00
N ALA A 42 8.13 -5.54 7.61
CA ALA A 42 9.26 -6.06 6.85
C ALA A 42 9.44 -5.31 5.53
N GLY A 43 8.36 -5.10 4.78
CA GLY A 43 8.40 -4.28 3.56
C GLY A 43 8.85 -2.84 3.81
N LEU A 44 8.54 -2.25 4.97
CA LEU A 44 8.97 -0.90 5.32
C LEU A 44 10.49 -0.84 5.51
N PHE A 45 11.10 -1.90 6.06
CA PHE A 45 12.57 -2.02 6.12
C PHE A 45 13.17 -2.09 4.72
N ASP A 46 12.62 -2.92 3.82
CA ASP A 46 13.08 -3.00 2.42
C ASP A 46 12.92 -1.66 1.70
N PHE A 47 11.80 -0.97 1.94
CA PHE A 47 11.56 0.38 1.43
C PHE A 47 12.57 1.37 1.98
N ALA A 48 12.90 1.32 3.27
CA ALA A 48 13.90 2.19 3.88
C ALA A 48 15.29 1.99 3.26
N ILE A 49 15.70 0.74 3.03
CA ILE A 49 16.97 0.42 2.35
C ILE A 49 16.96 1.00 0.93
N GLY A 50 15.89 0.74 0.16
CA GLY A 50 15.74 1.29 -1.19
C GLY A 50 15.69 2.82 -1.20
N PHE A 51 15.12 3.43 -0.16
CA PHE A 51 15.05 4.86 -0.01
C PHE A 51 16.41 5.49 0.29
N VAL A 52 17.24 4.87 1.13
CA VAL A 52 18.63 5.32 1.37
C VAL A 52 19.44 5.29 0.07
N VAL A 53 19.30 4.22 -0.72
CA VAL A 53 19.95 4.13 -2.05
C VAL A 53 19.46 5.25 -2.97
N LEU A 54 18.15 5.54 -2.97
CA LEU A 54 17.59 6.66 -3.73
C LEU A 54 18.16 8.01 -3.29
N LEU A 55 18.30 8.26 -1.99
CA LEU A 55 18.90 9.48 -1.47
C LEU A 55 20.36 9.63 -1.93
N GLY A 56 21.14 8.55 -1.89
CA GLY A 56 22.52 8.55 -2.42
C GLY A 56 22.57 8.90 -3.91
N LEU A 57 21.62 8.38 -4.69
CA LEU A 57 21.50 8.70 -6.10
C LEU A 57 21.09 10.17 -6.34
N LEU A 58 20.14 10.70 -5.57
CA LEU A 58 19.73 12.11 -5.66
C LEU A 58 20.86 13.07 -5.30
N ALA A 59 21.68 12.72 -4.30
CA ALA A 59 22.88 13.46 -3.96
C ALA A 59 23.91 13.45 -5.10
N TRP A 60 24.08 12.31 -5.78
CA TRP A 60 24.92 12.19 -6.97
C TRP A 60 24.43 13.05 -8.14
N TYR A 61 23.11 13.12 -8.37
CA TYR A 61 22.50 13.93 -9.43
C TYR A 61 22.35 15.42 -9.06
N HIS A 62 22.91 15.87 -7.94
CA HIS A 62 22.80 17.25 -7.44
C HIS A 62 21.36 17.77 -7.29
N VAL A 63 20.39 16.88 -7.04
CA VAL A 63 19.02 17.27 -6.74
C VAL A 63 18.97 17.69 -5.26
N GLY A 64 18.82 18.99 -5.02
CA GLY A 64 18.77 19.54 -3.66
C GLY A 64 17.57 19.03 -2.87
N LEU A 65 17.82 18.30 -1.79
CA LEU A 65 16.78 17.91 -0.83
C LEU A 65 16.23 19.18 -0.17
N THR A 66 15.04 19.59 -0.60
CA THR A 66 14.36 20.78 -0.09
C THR A 66 13.72 20.46 1.28
N ALA A 67 13.46 21.47 2.12
CA ALA A 67 12.81 21.33 3.44
C ALA A 67 11.47 20.55 3.41
N GLN A 68 10.87 20.37 2.23
CA GLN A 68 9.67 19.58 1.99
C GLN A 68 9.90 18.06 2.03
N ALA A 69 11.16 17.59 2.10
CA ALA A 69 11.47 16.18 2.33
C ALA A 69 10.82 15.63 3.61
N TRP A 70 10.54 16.48 4.61
CA TRP A 70 9.80 16.10 5.81
C TRP A 70 8.39 15.58 5.53
N ASN A 71 7.73 16.07 4.47
CA ASN A 71 6.40 15.61 4.06
C ASN A 71 6.42 14.17 3.55
N LEU A 72 7.58 13.56 3.31
CA LEU A 72 7.66 12.17 2.90
C LEU A 72 7.26 11.21 4.02
N ILE A 73 7.55 11.54 5.29
CA ILE A 73 7.21 10.70 6.44
C ILE A 73 5.70 10.42 6.51
N PRO A 74 4.80 11.44 6.53
CA PRO A 74 3.37 11.18 6.55
C PRO A 74 2.86 10.50 5.27
N ILE A 75 3.50 10.71 4.10
CA ILE A 75 3.11 10.03 2.85
C ILE A 75 3.44 8.53 2.92
N VAL A 76 4.60 8.16 3.47
CA VAL A 76 4.99 6.75 3.67
C VAL A 76 4.11 6.09 4.72
N ALA A 77 3.78 6.79 5.80
CA ALA A 77 2.82 6.28 6.79
C ALA A 77 1.43 6.03 6.16
N LEU A 78 0.97 6.94 5.31
CA LEU A 78 -0.28 6.78 4.56
C LEU A 78 -0.21 5.57 3.62
N LEU A 79 0.92 5.37 2.93
CA LEU A 79 1.16 4.21 2.08
C LEU A 79 1.12 2.90 2.87
N ALA A 80 1.77 2.84 4.02
CA ALA A 80 1.76 1.67 4.90
C ALA A 80 0.33 1.38 5.40
N ALA A 81 -0.41 2.41 5.83
CA ALA A 81 -1.79 2.28 6.27
C ALA A 81 -2.72 1.79 5.15
N TRP A 82 -2.57 2.33 3.93
CA TRP A 82 -3.34 1.86 2.77
C TRP A 82 -3.02 0.41 2.44
N THR A 83 -1.73 0.06 2.42
CA THR A 83 -1.29 -1.32 2.17
C THR A 83 -1.86 -2.28 3.21
N LEU A 84 -1.87 -1.89 4.49
CA LEU A 84 -2.48 -2.65 5.57
C LEU A 84 -3.99 -2.83 5.38
N ALA A 85 -4.71 -1.78 5.04
CA ALA A 85 -6.15 -1.84 4.81
C ALA A 85 -6.49 -2.85 3.71
N VAL A 86 -5.78 -2.81 2.58
CA VAL A 86 -6.02 -3.73 1.46
C VAL A 86 -5.55 -5.15 1.81
N ALA A 87 -4.39 -5.30 2.46
CA ALA A 87 -3.86 -6.61 2.85
C ALA A 87 -4.76 -7.33 3.85
N LEU A 88 -5.30 -6.64 4.86
CA LEU A 88 -6.26 -7.22 5.80
C LEU A 88 -7.53 -7.69 5.09
N PHE A 89 -8.07 -6.86 4.20
CA PHE A 89 -9.27 -7.22 3.45
C PHE A 89 -9.05 -8.45 2.55
N LEU A 90 -7.95 -8.48 1.80
CA LEU A 90 -7.65 -9.58 0.90
C LEU A 90 -7.21 -10.85 1.64
N ALA A 91 -6.47 -10.75 2.75
CA ALA A 91 -6.15 -11.88 3.60
C ALA A 91 -7.42 -12.55 4.14
N ALA A 92 -8.39 -11.75 4.60
CA ALA A 92 -9.69 -12.26 5.05
C ALA A 92 -10.46 -12.96 3.93
N LEU A 93 -10.43 -12.38 2.73
CA LEU A 93 -11.09 -12.97 1.56
C LEU A 93 -10.40 -14.26 1.12
N GLN A 94 -9.06 -14.32 1.16
CA GLN A 94 -8.29 -15.47 0.73
C GLN A 94 -8.54 -16.72 1.59
N VAL A 95 -8.77 -16.56 2.90
CA VAL A 95 -9.12 -17.72 3.75
C VAL A 95 -10.42 -18.37 3.30
N ARG A 96 -11.39 -17.57 2.84
CA ARG A 96 -12.65 -18.08 2.31
C ARG A 96 -12.51 -18.56 0.86
N PHE A 97 -11.69 -17.88 0.05
CA PHE A 97 -11.51 -18.14 -1.37
C PHE A 97 -10.02 -18.23 -1.71
N ARG A 98 -9.49 -19.45 -1.78
CA ARG A 98 -8.05 -19.69 -2.03
C ARG A 98 -7.55 -19.10 -3.37
N ASP A 99 -8.45 -18.97 -4.35
CA ASP A 99 -8.15 -18.41 -5.67
C ASP A 99 -7.71 -16.94 -5.65
N VAL A 100 -8.06 -16.19 -4.59
CA VAL A 100 -7.65 -14.78 -4.42
C VAL A 100 -6.14 -14.66 -4.42
N GLY A 101 -5.41 -15.58 -3.78
CA GLY A 101 -3.95 -15.56 -3.74
C GLY A 101 -3.31 -15.76 -5.12
N VAL A 102 -3.94 -16.56 -5.98
CA VAL A 102 -3.48 -16.85 -7.35
C VAL A 102 -3.80 -15.67 -8.29
N ALA A 103 -4.97 -15.05 -8.13
CA ALA A 103 -5.37 -13.89 -8.92
C ALA A 103 -4.63 -12.59 -8.52
N LEU A 104 -4.10 -12.54 -7.29
CA LEU A 104 -3.52 -11.32 -6.73
C LEU A 104 -2.40 -10.68 -7.56
N PRO A 105 -1.39 -11.42 -8.07
CA PRO A 105 -0.34 -10.82 -8.89
C PRO A 105 -0.89 -10.14 -10.15
N ALA A 106 -1.87 -10.76 -10.81
CA ALA A 106 -2.52 -10.20 -11.99
C ALA A 106 -3.35 -8.95 -11.64
N LEU A 107 -4.06 -8.97 -10.52
CA LEU A 107 -4.82 -7.81 -10.03
C LEU A 107 -3.90 -6.64 -9.68
N VAL A 108 -2.79 -6.89 -8.98
CA VAL A 108 -1.79 -5.87 -8.67
C VAL A 108 -1.20 -5.31 -9.96
N GLN A 109 -0.85 -6.14 -10.93
CA GLN A 109 -0.33 -5.68 -12.21
C GLN A 109 -1.34 -4.82 -12.98
N LEU A 110 -2.62 -5.22 -13.04
CA LEU A 110 -3.68 -4.41 -13.64
C LEU A 110 -3.85 -3.08 -12.90
N TRP A 111 -3.79 -3.10 -11.57
CA TRP A 111 -3.89 -1.90 -10.74
C TRP A 111 -2.68 -0.96 -10.93
N MET A 112 -1.51 -1.49 -11.28
CA MET A 112 -0.34 -0.68 -11.66
C MET A 112 -0.64 0.17 -12.89
N PHE A 113 -1.27 -0.42 -13.90
CA PHE A 113 -1.63 0.28 -15.14
C PHE A 113 -2.78 1.27 -14.92
N ALA A 114 -3.73 0.93 -14.02
CA ALA A 114 -4.82 1.82 -13.64
C ALA A 114 -4.36 2.98 -12.74
N SER A 115 -3.16 2.92 -12.17
CA SER A 115 -2.59 3.97 -11.33
C SER A 115 -1.58 4.79 -12.17
N PRO A 116 -1.54 6.12 -12.06
CA PRO A 116 -0.59 6.97 -12.78
C PRO A 116 0.82 6.87 -12.14
N VAL A 117 1.37 5.66 -12.06
CA VAL A 117 2.76 5.40 -11.65
C VAL A 117 3.72 5.72 -12.79
N ILE A 118 3.26 5.51 -14.03
CA ILE A 118 4.06 5.63 -15.26
C ILE A 118 3.79 6.98 -15.97
N TYR A 119 2.59 7.56 -15.85
CA TYR A 119 2.20 8.78 -16.57
C TYR A 119 1.90 9.97 -15.63
N PRO A 120 2.27 11.21 -16.00
CA PRO A 120 1.89 12.39 -15.24
C PRO A 120 0.38 12.68 -15.38
N LEU A 121 -0.25 13.21 -14.31
CA LEU A 121 -1.68 13.53 -14.23
C LEU A 121 -2.19 14.46 -15.35
N GLY A 122 -1.29 15.22 -16.00
CA GLY A 122 -1.61 16.11 -17.11
C GLY A 122 -2.10 15.41 -18.39
N VAL A 123 -1.77 14.13 -18.59
CA VAL A 123 -2.12 13.37 -19.82
C VAL A 123 -3.54 12.78 -19.73
N VAL A 124 -4.15 12.79 -18.54
CA VAL A 124 -5.46 12.16 -18.33
C VAL A 124 -6.61 13.10 -18.75
N PRO A 125 -7.55 12.64 -19.61
CA PRO A 125 -8.74 13.40 -19.99
C PRO A 125 -9.60 13.81 -18.78
N ALA A 126 -10.19 15.02 -18.82
CA ALA A 126 -10.89 15.62 -17.69
C ALA A 126 -12.03 14.77 -17.11
N GLY A 127 -12.74 13.98 -17.93
CA GLY A 127 -13.85 13.13 -17.48
C GLY A 127 -13.44 11.94 -16.61
N TRP A 128 -12.20 11.46 -16.73
CA TRP A 128 -11.72 10.30 -15.96
C TRP A 128 -10.97 10.73 -14.70
N ARG A 129 -10.60 12.01 -14.59
CA ARG A 129 -9.84 12.54 -13.44
C ARG A 129 -10.50 12.27 -12.09
N THR A 130 -11.83 12.27 -11.99
CA THR A 130 -12.55 12.00 -10.74
C THR A 130 -12.32 10.57 -10.24
N TRP A 131 -12.36 9.58 -11.13
CA TRP A 131 -12.08 8.18 -10.80
C TRP A 131 -10.59 7.98 -10.43
N TYR A 132 -9.69 8.72 -11.08
CA TYR A 132 -8.27 8.71 -10.73
C TYR A 132 -7.99 9.37 -9.38
N LEU A 133 -8.68 10.44 -9.02
CA LEU A 133 -8.55 11.12 -7.72
C LEU A 133 -9.05 10.25 -6.56
N LEU A 134 -9.96 9.31 -6.84
CA LEU A 134 -10.44 8.35 -5.84
C LEU A 134 -9.40 7.25 -5.53
N ASN A 135 -8.43 7.01 -6.41
CA ASN A 135 -7.41 5.99 -6.20
C ASN A 135 -6.31 6.54 -5.25
N PRO A 136 -6.23 6.06 -3.99
CA PRO A 136 -5.28 6.59 -3.01
C PRO A 136 -3.82 6.35 -3.42
N MET A 137 -3.53 5.26 -4.15
CA MET A 137 -2.19 4.99 -4.67
C MET A 137 -1.75 6.04 -5.70
N ALA A 138 -2.68 6.58 -6.48
CA ALA A 138 -2.40 7.67 -7.41
C ALA A 138 -1.95 8.93 -6.66
N GLY A 139 -2.68 9.30 -5.60
CA GLY A 139 -2.35 10.46 -4.78
C GLY A 139 -1.03 10.32 -4.03
N ILE A 140 -0.75 9.14 -3.48
CA ILE A 140 0.49 8.84 -2.75
C ILE A 140 1.70 8.89 -3.70
N VAL A 141 1.63 8.25 -4.86
CA VAL A 141 2.73 8.21 -5.83
C VAL A 141 3.01 9.60 -6.43
N ALA A 142 1.96 10.36 -6.76
CA ALA A 142 2.10 11.74 -7.22
C ALA A 142 2.75 12.62 -6.15
N SER A 143 2.35 12.47 -4.89
CA SER A 143 2.92 13.21 -3.76
C SER A 143 4.40 12.87 -3.56
N CYS A 144 4.77 11.59 -3.55
CA CYS A 144 6.18 11.16 -3.51
C CYS A 144 7.00 11.76 -4.67
N ARG A 145 6.45 11.81 -5.88
CA ARG A 145 7.13 12.36 -7.05
C ARG A 145 7.38 13.86 -6.92
N SER A 146 6.36 14.63 -6.52
CA SER A 146 6.47 16.09 -6.35
C SER A 146 7.50 16.48 -5.29
N VAL A 147 7.51 15.76 -4.15
CA VAL A 147 8.43 16.03 -3.05
C VAL A 147 9.88 15.66 -3.40
N LEU A 148 10.09 14.51 -4.07
CA LEU A 148 11.44 13.99 -4.33
C LEU A 148 12.11 14.55 -5.58
N LEU A 149 11.37 14.80 -6.65
CA LEU A 149 11.94 15.23 -7.94
C LEU A 149 11.78 16.72 -8.20
N GLN A 150 10.70 17.33 -7.72
CA GLN A 150 10.38 18.73 -8.03
C GLN A 150 10.69 19.67 -6.86
N GLY A 151 10.93 19.13 -5.65
CA GLY A 151 11.08 19.95 -4.45
C GLY A 151 9.87 20.85 -4.21
N GLN A 152 8.68 20.38 -4.60
CA GLN A 152 7.41 21.09 -4.44
C GLN A 152 6.50 20.37 -3.44
N ALA A 153 5.66 21.16 -2.76
CA ALA A 153 4.70 20.62 -1.82
C ALA A 153 3.70 19.73 -2.58
N PRO A 154 3.28 18.60 -1.99
CA PRO A 154 2.34 17.72 -2.65
C PRO A 154 1.02 18.43 -2.92
N GLU A 155 0.41 18.14 -4.06
CA GLU A 155 -0.89 18.70 -4.42
C GLU A 155 -1.94 18.34 -3.36
N ALA A 156 -2.58 19.35 -2.78
CA ALA A 156 -3.47 19.17 -1.63
C ALA A 156 -4.74 18.37 -1.96
N LEU A 157 -5.24 18.40 -3.19
CA LEU A 157 -6.47 17.70 -3.58
C LEU A 157 -6.29 16.17 -3.64
N PRO A 158 -5.36 15.61 -4.43
CA PRO A 158 -5.15 14.15 -4.49
C PRO A 158 -4.66 13.58 -3.15
N LEU A 159 -3.84 14.33 -2.41
CA LEU A 159 -3.39 13.90 -1.08
C LEU A 159 -4.56 13.79 -0.08
N ARG A 160 -5.44 14.80 -0.03
CA ARG A 160 -6.61 14.76 0.87
C ARG A 160 -7.55 13.61 0.54
N MET A 161 -7.82 13.35 -0.74
CA MET A 161 -8.64 12.21 -1.15
C MET A 161 -8.00 10.88 -0.74
N ALA A 162 -6.70 10.72 -0.94
CA ALA A 162 -5.97 9.53 -0.51
C ALA A 162 -6.04 9.31 1.00
N VAL A 163 -5.95 10.38 1.79
CA VAL A 163 -6.11 10.34 3.26
C VAL A 163 -7.52 9.89 3.64
N ILE A 164 -8.56 10.53 3.09
CA ILE A 164 -9.96 10.20 3.41
C ILE A 164 -10.26 8.75 3.08
N VAL A 165 -9.90 8.29 1.87
CA VAL A 165 -10.15 6.91 1.42
C VAL A 165 -9.40 5.92 2.31
N THR A 166 -8.15 6.19 2.67
CA THR A 166 -7.38 5.30 3.55
C THR A 166 -7.94 5.24 4.97
N VAL A 167 -8.32 6.39 5.53
CA VAL A 167 -8.88 6.49 6.88
C VAL A 167 -10.24 5.82 6.98
N VAL A 168 -11.03 5.78 5.90
CA VAL A 168 -12.31 5.06 5.84
C VAL A 168 -12.09 3.56 5.58
N ALA A 169 -11.18 3.21 4.67
CA ALA A 169 -10.93 1.82 4.30
C ALA A 169 -10.30 1.01 5.43
N LEU A 170 -9.35 1.58 6.18
CA LEU A 170 -8.65 0.89 7.25
C LEU A 170 -9.59 0.31 8.33
N PRO A 171 -10.50 1.07 8.95
CA PRO A 171 -11.44 0.52 9.94
C PRO A 171 -12.45 -0.44 9.30
N LEU A 172 -12.89 -0.21 8.06
CA LEU A 172 -13.80 -1.13 7.37
C LEU A 172 -13.14 -2.50 7.13
N SER A 173 -11.92 -2.51 6.61
CA SER A 173 -11.12 -3.71 6.41
C SER A 173 -10.82 -4.40 7.74
N TYR A 174 -10.52 -3.64 8.79
CA TYR A 174 -10.27 -4.16 10.13
C TYR A 174 -11.51 -4.85 10.72
N LEU A 175 -12.68 -4.22 10.65
CA LEU A 175 -13.94 -4.78 11.12
C LEU A 175 -14.33 -6.02 10.31
N PHE A 176 -14.10 -6.01 8.99
CA PHE A 176 -14.31 -7.17 8.13
C PHE A 176 -13.39 -8.33 8.52
N PHE A 177 -12.10 -8.05 8.77
CA PHE A 177 -11.14 -9.05 9.21
C PHE A 177 -11.53 -9.67 10.56
N LYS A 178 -11.90 -8.84 11.55
CA LYS A 178 -12.41 -9.31 12.86
C LYS A 178 -13.65 -10.19 12.75
N ARG A 179 -14.59 -9.83 11.88
CA ARG A 179 -15.77 -10.67 11.62
C ARG A 179 -15.39 -11.99 10.97
N ALA A 180 -14.47 -11.96 10.01
CA ALA A 180 -14.00 -13.15 9.35
C ALA A 180 -13.21 -14.06 10.31
N GLU A 181 -12.39 -13.51 11.22
CA GLU A 181 -11.59 -14.25 12.21
C GLU A 181 -12.42 -15.27 13.02
N ALA A 182 -13.65 -14.90 13.40
CA ALA A 182 -14.56 -15.80 14.11
C ALA A 182 -14.94 -17.05 13.29
N THR A 183 -15.08 -16.91 11.96
CA THR A 183 -15.39 -18.02 11.05
C THR A 183 -14.12 -18.73 10.54
N MET A 184 -12.96 -18.07 10.59
CA MET A 184 -11.69 -18.65 10.15
C MET A 184 -11.20 -19.81 11.03
N ALA A 185 -11.70 -19.96 12.25
CA ALA A 185 -11.35 -21.13 13.09
C ALA A 185 -12.05 -22.41 12.63
N ASP A 186 -13.23 -22.30 12.00
CA ASP A 186 -14.02 -23.44 11.54
C ASP A 186 -13.69 -23.88 10.09
N VAL A 187 -13.09 -22.98 9.29
CA VAL A 187 -12.83 -23.17 7.85
C VAL A 187 -11.40 -23.64 7.54
N ILE A 188 -10.47 -23.43 8.49
CA ILE A 188 -9.05 -23.78 8.37
C ILE A 188 -8.81 -25.22 8.85
#